data_AF-A0A8T5C715-F1
#
_entry.id   AF-A0A8T5C715-F1
#
_cell.length_a   1.000
_cell.length_b   1.000
_cell.length_c   1.000
_cell.angle_alpha   90.00
_cell.angle_beta   90.00
_cell.angle_gamma   90.00
#
_symmetry.space_group_name_H-M   'P 1'
#
loop_
_entity.id
_entity.type
_entity.pdbx_description
1 polymer ?
#
loop_
_entity_poly.entity_id
_entity_poly.type
_entity_poly.pdbx_seq_one_letter_code
_entity_poly.pdbx_strand_id
1 'polypeptide(L)'
;MDDPRTELKADTDERRDPPEFDDLVPPEELVAGDRTRDDFFDAVLGLGSPATVGEIADLAGHGVDAAREYLEWFERMGIVTQITDSPATYERNQEYLNWRRVQQLRNQYDDEELLAFLEDAVERDESFAEKFGVESPDAVAIAAHATDTDRSVETVWREVSAWKTTRRRISLLERALQTDTDGTAGQRTVA
;
A
#
# COMPACT_ATOMS: atom_id res chain seq x y z
N MET A 1 3.83 -2.62 27.76
CA MET A 1 3.22 -3.83 27.15
C MET A 1 2.04 -4.18 28.00
N ASP A 2 0.83 -3.97 27.48
CA ASP A 2 -0.38 -4.42 28.15
C ASP A 2 -0.45 -5.94 28.12
N ASP A 3 -0.82 -6.53 29.26
CA ASP A 3 -1.06 -7.95 29.39
C ASP A 3 -2.23 -8.33 28.46
N PRO A 4 -2.13 -9.42 27.66
CA PRO A 4 -3.22 -9.82 26.78
C PRO A 4 -4.50 -10.03 27.59
N ARG A 5 -5.63 -9.62 27.00
CA ARG A 5 -6.97 -9.81 27.57
C ARG A 5 -7.12 -11.27 28.02
N THR A 6 -7.69 -11.50 29.19
CA THR A 6 -7.79 -12.83 29.83
C THR A 6 -8.46 -13.88 28.93
N GLU A 7 -9.32 -13.44 28.02
CA GLU A 7 -10.02 -14.26 27.02
C GLU A 7 -9.12 -14.78 25.87
N LEU A 8 -7.94 -14.17 25.70
CA LEU A 8 -6.91 -14.57 24.73
C LEU A 8 -5.75 -15.33 25.40
N LYS A 9 -5.82 -15.57 26.70
CA LYS A 9 -4.84 -16.41 27.40
C LYS A 9 -5.28 -17.85 27.24
N ALA A 10 -4.54 -18.61 26.44
CA ALA A 10 -4.71 -20.04 26.30
C ALA A 10 -4.85 -20.71 27.69
N ASP A 11 -5.73 -21.67 27.88
CA ASP A 11 -5.79 -22.40 29.17
C ASP A 11 -4.53 -23.27 29.34
N THR A 12 -4.30 -23.79 30.54
CA THR A 12 -3.17 -24.65 30.91
C THR A 12 -3.14 -25.94 30.08
N ASP A 13 -4.30 -26.36 29.55
CA ASP A 13 -4.45 -27.50 28.64
C ASP A 13 -4.02 -27.13 27.20
N GLU A 14 -4.46 -25.98 26.67
CA GLU A 14 -4.06 -25.47 25.34
C GLU A 14 -2.57 -25.10 25.24
N ARG A 15 -1.88 -24.92 26.38
CA ARG A 15 -0.41 -24.71 26.40
C ARG A 15 0.39 -26.01 26.40
N ARG A 16 -0.24 -27.15 26.70
CA ARG A 16 0.45 -28.46 26.80
C ARG A 16 0.60 -29.13 25.45
N ASP A 17 -0.43 -29.04 24.63
CA ASP A 17 -0.42 -29.54 23.26
C ASP A 17 -0.18 -28.33 22.34
N PRO A 18 0.95 -28.30 21.58
CA PRO A 18 1.11 -27.34 20.51
C PRO A 18 -0.14 -27.39 19.62
N PRO A 19 -0.68 -26.26 19.17
CA PRO A 19 -1.75 -26.29 18.19
C PRO A 19 -1.29 -27.14 17.00
N GLU A 20 -2.14 -28.04 16.54
CA GLU A 20 -1.88 -28.87 15.37
C GLU A 20 -1.86 -27.97 14.13
N PHE A 21 -0.72 -27.31 13.88
CA PHE A 21 -0.55 -26.36 12.79
C PHE A 21 -0.77 -27.01 11.41
N ASP A 22 -0.61 -28.33 11.32
CA ASP A 22 -0.84 -29.13 10.12
C ASP A 22 -2.34 -29.31 9.81
N ASP A 23 -3.23 -29.07 10.77
CA ASP A 23 -4.70 -29.08 10.59
C ASP A 23 -5.26 -27.69 10.26
N LEU A 24 -4.42 -26.65 10.26
CA LEU A 24 -4.84 -25.32 9.85
C LEU A 24 -5.03 -25.28 8.33
N VAL A 25 -6.06 -24.56 7.89
CA VAL A 25 -6.21 -24.19 6.48
C VAL A 25 -4.90 -23.52 6.04
N PRO A 26 -4.25 -24.01 4.96
CA PRO A 26 -3.03 -23.41 4.45
C PRO A 26 -3.18 -21.90 4.27
N PRO A 27 -2.16 -21.08 4.58
CA PRO A 27 -2.24 -19.64 4.41
C PRO A 27 -2.63 -19.25 2.98
N GLU A 28 -2.22 -20.04 1.99
CA GLU A 28 -2.59 -19.82 0.60
C GLU A 28 -4.10 -20.00 0.37
N GLU A 29 -4.75 -20.92 1.07
CA GLU A 29 -6.19 -21.19 0.97
C GLU A 29 -7.03 -20.22 1.84
N LEU A 30 -6.46 -19.67 2.91
CA LEU A 30 -7.05 -18.56 3.68
C LEU A 30 -7.00 -17.22 2.92
N VAL A 31 -5.94 -16.98 2.14
CA VAL A 31 -5.75 -15.77 1.33
C VAL A 31 -6.45 -15.89 -0.02
N ALA A 32 -6.49 -17.08 -0.64
CA ALA A 32 -7.29 -17.39 -1.82
C ALA A 32 -8.78 -17.58 -1.49
N GLY A 33 -9.31 -16.71 -0.62
CA GLY A 33 -10.64 -16.85 -0.08
C GLY A 33 -11.69 -16.44 -1.09
N ASP A 34 -12.29 -17.39 -1.80
CA ASP A 34 -13.70 -17.48 -2.25
C ASP A 34 -14.39 -16.18 -2.76
N ARG A 35 -13.61 -15.19 -3.20
CA ARG A 35 -14.04 -13.86 -3.61
C ARG A 35 -13.20 -13.45 -4.79
N THR A 36 -13.55 -14.00 -5.95
CA THR A 36 -12.98 -13.67 -7.27
C THR A 36 -12.73 -12.17 -7.46
N ARG A 37 -13.62 -11.29 -6.96
CA ARG A 37 -13.41 -9.83 -6.97
C ARG A 37 -12.16 -9.40 -6.22
N ASP A 38 -11.96 -9.89 -5.00
CA ASP A 38 -10.88 -9.48 -4.11
C ASP A 38 -9.53 -9.93 -4.72
N ASP A 39 -9.46 -11.13 -5.30
CA ASP A 39 -8.28 -11.61 -6.02
C ASP A 39 -7.92 -10.72 -7.23
N PHE A 40 -8.92 -10.34 -8.04
CA PHE A 40 -8.71 -9.40 -9.14
C PHE A 40 -8.34 -8.00 -8.65
N PHE A 41 -8.89 -7.57 -7.51
CA PHE A 41 -8.57 -6.29 -6.92
C PHE A 41 -7.11 -6.26 -6.46
N ASP A 42 -6.65 -7.31 -5.77
CA ASP A 42 -5.27 -7.45 -5.32
C ASP A 42 -4.30 -7.54 -6.51
N ALA A 43 -4.63 -8.32 -7.54
CA ALA A 43 -3.84 -8.40 -8.78
C ALA A 43 -3.66 -7.03 -9.43
N VAL A 44 -4.75 -6.26 -9.55
CA VAL A 44 -4.74 -4.91 -10.11
C VAL A 44 -3.95 -3.92 -9.24
N LEU A 45 -4.14 -3.97 -7.91
CA LEU A 45 -3.41 -3.11 -6.99
C LEU A 45 -1.91 -3.42 -6.98
N GLY A 46 -1.53 -4.65 -7.30
CA GLY A 46 -0.14 -5.10 -7.43
C GLY A 46 0.56 -4.69 -8.73
N LEU A 47 -0.14 -4.16 -9.73
CA LEU A 47 0.46 -3.79 -11.02
C LEU A 47 1.50 -2.68 -10.87
N GLY A 48 2.74 -2.97 -11.29
CA GLY A 48 3.85 -2.01 -11.37
C GLY A 48 3.99 -1.34 -12.75
N SER A 49 3.30 -1.87 -13.76
CA SER A 49 3.26 -1.39 -15.12
C SER A 49 1.93 -1.82 -15.77
N PRO A 50 1.55 -1.25 -16.91
CA PRO A 50 0.36 -1.67 -17.62
C PRO A 50 0.38 -3.16 -17.97
N ALA A 51 -0.75 -3.83 -17.81
CA ALA A 51 -0.89 -5.26 -18.04
C ALA A 51 -2.15 -5.58 -18.86
N THR A 52 -2.08 -6.62 -19.68
CA THR A 52 -3.20 -7.15 -20.43
C THR A 52 -4.20 -7.86 -19.53
N VAL A 53 -5.43 -8.03 -20.02
CA VAL A 53 -6.47 -8.84 -19.33
C VAL A 53 -5.96 -10.25 -18.98
N GLY A 54 -5.21 -10.88 -19.89
CA GLY A 54 -4.66 -12.23 -19.69
C GLY A 54 -3.66 -12.27 -18.54
N GLU A 55 -2.72 -11.32 -18.51
CA GLU A 55 -1.73 -11.22 -17.43
C GLU A 55 -2.41 -10.96 -16.07
N ILE A 56 -3.45 -10.14 -16.03
CA ILE A 56 -4.22 -9.87 -14.81
C ILE A 56 -5.02 -11.11 -14.37
N ALA A 57 -5.56 -11.88 -15.31
CA ALA A 57 -6.23 -13.16 -15.04
C ALA A 57 -5.27 -14.17 -14.41
N ASP A 58 -4.07 -14.30 -14.98
CA ASP A 58 -3.03 -15.18 -14.47
C ASP A 58 -2.57 -14.75 -13.06
N LEU A 59 -2.39 -13.45 -12.82
CA LEU A 59 -2.04 -12.91 -11.51
C LEU A 59 -3.12 -13.18 -10.45
N ALA A 60 -4.39 -13.10 -10.84
CA ALA A 60 -5.52 -13.36 -9.95
C ALA A 60 -5.84 -14.86 -9.78
N GLY A 61 -5.25 -15.74 -10.59
CA GLY A 61 -5.56 -17.18 -10.58
C GLY A 61 -6.97 -17.52 -11.13
N HIS A 62 -7.55 -16.63 -11.93
CA HIS A 62 -8.92 -16.75 -12.45
C HIS A 62 -8.98 -16.68 -13.97
N GLY A 63 -10.15 -16.97 -14.56
CA GLY A 63 -10.33 -16.96 -16.02
C GLY A 63 -10.33 -15.57 -16.64
N VAL A 64 -9.85 -15.47 -17.90
CA VAL A 64 -9.80 -14.22 -18.69
C VAL A 64 -11.18 -13.56 -18.85
N ASP A 65 -12.25 -14.35 -18.95
CA ASP A 65 -13.61 -13.82 -19.08
C ASP A 65 -14.06 -13.10 -17.80
N ALA A 66 -13.77 -13.67 -16.62
CA ALA A 66 -14.02 -13.00 -15.34
C ALA A 66 -13.15 -11.74 -15.19
N ALA A 67 -11.89 -11.80 -15.66
CA ALA A 67 -11.00 -10.65 -15.64
C ALA A 67 -11.57 -9.47 -16.44
N ARG A 68 -12.16 -9.71 -17.63
CA ARG A 68 -12.81 -8.64 -18.41
C ARG A 68 -13.95 -7.99 -17.63
N GLU A 69 -14.83 -8.80 -17.05
CA GLU A 69 -15.97 -8.28 -16.28
C GLU A 69 -15.53 -7.41 -15.09
N TYR A 70 -14.54 -7.86 -14.33
CA TYR A 70 -14.03 -7.10 -13.19
C TYR A 70 -13.23 -5.86 -13.60
N LEU A 71 -12.45 -5.92 -14.69
CA LEU A 71 -11.71 -4.76 -15.18
C LEU A 71 -12.63 -3.66 -15.70
N GLU A 72 -13.72 -4.01 -16.40
CA GLU A 72 -14.77 -3.05 -16.77
C GLU A 72 -15.41 -2.42 -15.52
N TRP A 73 -15.67 -3.22 -14.49
CA TRP A 73 -16.21 -2.71 -13.23
C TRP A 73 -15.22 -1.78 -12.50
N PHE A 74 -13.95 -2.17 -12.42
CA PHE A 74 -12.89 -1.38 -11.79
C PHE A 74 -12.60 -0.08 -12.54
N GLU A 75 -12.63 -0.10 -13.87
CA GLU A 75 -12.49 1.10 -14.71
C GLU A 75 -13.63 2.08 -14.43
N ARG A 76 -14.88 1.59 -14.39
CA ARG A 76 -16.04 2.41 -14.03
C ARG A 76 -15.95 3.00 -12.62
N MET A 77 -15.33 2.28 -11.68
CA MET A 77 -15.09 2.75 -10.31
C MET A 77 -13.84 3.64 -10.19
N GLY A 78 -13.09 3.83 -11.27
CA GLY A 78 -11.85 4.61 -11.33
C GLY A 78 -10.62 3.92 -10.74
N ILE A 79 -10.67 2.62 -10.44
CA ILE A 79 -9.57 1.85 -9.84
C ILE A 79 -8.47 1.54 -10.87
N VAL A 80 -8.87 1.29 -12.12
CA VAL A 80 -7.97 1.13 -13.26
C VAL A 80 -8.29 2.13 -14.36
N THR A 81 -7.38 2.27 -15.30
CA THR A 81 -7.60 2.98 -16.55
C THR A 81 -7.11 2.10 -17.69
N GLN A 82 -7.94 1.92 -18.72
CA GLN A 82 -7.50 1.31 -19.96
C GLN A 82 -6.63 2.32 -20.72
N ILE A 83 -5.41 1.92 -21.10
CA ILE A 83 -4.46 2.82 -21.77
C ILE A 83 -4.17 2.44 -23.22
N THR A 84 -4.52 1.22 -23.63
CA THR A 84 -4.42 0.76 -25.03
C THR A 84 -5.67 -0.02 -25.41
N ASP A 85 -5.97 -0.08 -26.71
CA ASP A 85 -7.15 -0.79 -27.23
C ASP A 85 -6.84 -2.17 -27.84
N SER A 86 -5.60 -2.41 -28.29
CA SER A 86 -5.27 -3.65 -29.05
C SER A 86 -3.79 -4.08 -28.88
N PRO A 87 -3.50 -5.07 -28.02
CA PRO A 87 -4.41 -5.61 -27.01
C PRO A 87 -4.77 -4.55 -25.96
N ALA A 88 -5.93 -4.72 -25.31
CA ALA A 88 -6.30 -3.86 -24.20
C ALA A 88 -5.34 -4.05 -23.03
N THR A 89 -4.76 -2.97 -22.54
CA THR A 89 -3.95 -2.96 -21.32
C THR A 89 -4.54 -2.00 -20.31
N TYR A 90 -4.45 -2.40 -19.05
CA TYR A 90 -4.96 -1.68 -17.90
C TYR A 90 -3.79 -1.32 -16.99
N GLU A 91 -3.85 -0.11 -16.44
CA GLU A 91 -2.97 0.31 -15.36
C GLU A 91 -3.79 0.69 -14.14
N ARG A 92 -3.19 0.56 -12.97
CA ARG A 92 -3.76 1.06 -11.72
C ARG A 92 -3.86 2.58 -11.81
N ASN A 93 -5.04 3.14 -11.55
CA ASN A 93 -5.24 4.58 -11.50
C ASN A 93 -4.64 5.14 -10.19
N GLN A 94 -3.33 5.43 -10.23
CA GLN A 94 -2.59 5.88 -9.05
C GLN A 94 -3.13 7.18 -8.48
N GLU A 95 -3.56 8.10 -9.35
CA GLU A 95 -4.04 9.42 -8.94
C GLU A 95 -5.37 9.33 -8.20
N TYR A 96 -6.31 8.50 -8.66
CA TYR A 96 -7.55 8.26 -7.94
C TYR A 96 -7.32 7.60 -6.57
N LEU A 97 -6.43 6.61 -6.49
CA LEU A 97 -6.11 5.96 -5.22
C LEU A 97 -5.42 6.93 -4.24
N ASN A 98 -4.51 7.76 -4.73
CA ASN A 98 -3.88 8.83 -3.95
C ASN A 98 -4.92 9.82 -3.44
N TRP A 99 -5.80 10.30 -4.31
CA TRP A 99 -6.88 11.21 -3.95
C TRP A 99 -7.77 10.61 -2.87
N ARG A 100 -8.19 9.35 -3.03
CA ARG A 100 -9.04 8.67 -2.04
C ARG A 100 -8.34 8.52 -0.69
N ARG A 101 -7.03 8.23 -0.69
CA ARG A 101 -6.23 8.19 0.54
C ARG A 101 -6.13 9.56 1.20
N VAL A 102 -5.95 10.63 0.43
CA VAL A 102 -5.95 12.01 0.94
C VAL A 102 -7.30 12.39 1.55
N GLN A 103 -8.41 12.09 0.88
CA GLN A 103 -9.75 12.32 1.43
C GLN A 103 -9.96 11.55 2.75
N GLN A 104 -9.46 10.31 2.80
CA GLN A 104 -9.54 9.51 4.02
C GLN A 104 -8.75 10.13 5.18
N LEU A 105 -7.55 10.68 4.93
CA LEU A 105 -6.74 11.36 5.95
C LEU A 105 -7.49 12.59 6.50
N ARG A 106 -8.01 13.45 5.62
CA ARG A 106 -8.78 14.64 6.02
C ARG A 106 -10.05 14.34 6.80
N ASN A 107 -10.70 13.22 6.50
CA ASN A 107 -11.93 12.84 7.20
C ASN A 107 -11.65 12.26 8.59
N GLN A 108 -10.43 11.76 8.84
CA GLN A 108 -10.07 11.09 10.10
C GLN A 108 -9.30 11.97 11.06
N TYR A 109 -8.56 12.95 10.56
CA TYR A 109 -7.62 13.74 11.32
C TYR A 109 -7.79 15.22 11.03
N ASP A 110 -7.60 16.05 12.05
CA ASP A 110 -7.51 17.49 11.86
C ASP A 110 -6.12 17.94 11.40
N ASP A 111 -5.97 19.22 11.07
CA ASP A 111 -4.72 19.76 10.54
C ASP A 111 -3.56 19.68 11.54
N GLU A 112 -3.82 19.78 12.85
CA GLU A 112 -2.78 19.69 13.89
C GLU A 112 -2.24 18.25 13.97
N GLU A 113 -3.13 17.26 13.95
CA GLU A 113 -2.76 15.85 13.88
C GLU A 113 -2.00 15.52 12.59
N LEU A 114 -2.46 16.03 11.44
CA LEU A 114 -1.79 15.83 10.15
C LEU A 114 -0.40 16.48 10.10
N LEU A 115 -0.24 17.65 10.71
CA LEU A 115 1.06 18.31 10.85
C LEU A 115 2.01 17.51 11.75
N ALA A 116 1.53 17.00 12.89
CA ALA A 116 2.33 16.14 13.76
C ALA A 116 2.80 14.87 13.03
N PHE A 117 1.90 14.22 12.27
CA PHE A 117 2.28 13.06 11.45
C PHE A 117 3.27 13.39 10.34
N LEU A 118 3.25 14.62 9.83
CA LEU A 118 4.18 15.09 8.81
C LEU A 118 5.56 15.31 9.42
N GLU A 119 5.63 15.96 10.58
CA GLU A 119 6.87 16.15 11.35
C GLU A 119 7.55 14.80 11.65
N ASP A 120 6.80 13.85 12.24
CA ASP A 120 7.29 12.49 12.50
C ASP A 120 7.84 11.80 11.23
N ALA A 121 7.16 12.00 10.09
CA ALA A 121 7.56 11.39 8.84
C ALA A 121 8.83 12.04 8.26
N VAL A 122 8.97 13.37 8.38
CA VAL A 122 10.16 14.11 7.95
C VAL A 122 11.37 13.73 8.81
N GLU A 123 11.24 13.71 10.14
CA GLU A 123 12.32 13.26 11.04
C GLU A 123 12.77 11.84 10.70
N ARG A 124 11.82 10.96 10.38
CA ARG A 124 12.13 9.60 9.96
C ARG A 124 12.85 9.57 8.60
N ASP A 125 12.49 10.43 7.65
CA ASP A 125 13.19 10.57 6.36
C ASP A 125 14.65 10.98 6.57
N GLU A 126 14.88 12.00 7.39
CA GLU A 126 16.20 12.51 7.75
C GLU A 126 17.04 11.43 8.43
N SER A 127 16.44 10.67 9.37
CA SER A 127 17.14 9.56 10.03
C SER A 127 17.64 8.49 9.05
N PHE A 128 16.90 8.23 7.97
CA PHE A 128 17.34 7.31 6.93
C PHE A 128 18.42 7.94 6.04
N ALA A 129 18.28 9.22 5.69
CA ALA A 129 19.28 9.95 4.91
C ALA A 129 20.64 9.97 5.61
N GLU A 130 20.66 10.28 6.91
CA GLU A 130 21.85 10.23 7.75
C GLU A 130 22.44 8.82 7.82
N LYS A 131 21.59 7.81 8.07
CA LYS A 131 22.01 6.41 8.19
C LYS A 131 22.67 5.87 6.93
N PHE A 132 22.13 6.21 5.75
CA PHE A 132 22.66 5.74 4.48
C PHE A 132 23.69 6.68 3.86
N GLY A 133 23.84 7.90 4.40
CA GLY A 133 24.77 8.91 3.88
C GLY A 133 24.41 9.43 2.49
N VAL A 134 23.13 9.38 2.11
CA VAL A 134 22.63 9.83 0.81
C VAL A 134 21.32 10.60 0.97
N GLU A 135 20.97 11.44 -0.01
CA GLU A 135 19.77 12.27 0.05
C GLU A 135 18.51 11.58 -0.49
N SER A 136 18.64 10.38 -1.05
CA SER A 136 17.51 9.64 -1.63
C SER A 136 17.66 8.14 -1.45
N PRO A 137 16.56 7.41 -1.14
CA PRO A 137 16.59 5.95 -1.06
C PRO A 137 17.02 5.28 -2.37
N ASP A 138 16.83 5.93 -3.52
CA ASP A 138 17.25 5.39 -4.83
C ASP A 138 18.77 5.48 -5.05
N ALA A 139 19.48 6.29 -4.27
CA ALA A 139 20.93 6.42 -4.33
C ALA A 139 21.65 5.38 -3.45
N VAL A 140 20.93 4.58 -2.67
CA VAL A 140 21.53 3.59 -1.77
C VAL A 140 22.07 2.39 -2.56
N ALA A 141 23.39 2.20 -2.52
CA ALA A 141 24.03 1.00 -3.03
C ALA A 141 23.85 -0.17 -2.04
N ILE A 142 22.69 -0.84 -2.08
CA ILE A 142 22.25 -1.85 -1.10
C ILE A 142 23.32 -2.91 -0.81
N ALA A 143 23.91 -3.53 -1.84
CA ALA A 143 24.89 -4.60 -1.68
C ALA A 143 26.22 -4.12 -1.06
N ALA A 144 26.67 -2.91 -1.45
CA ALA A 144 27.87 -2.30 -0.88
C ALA A 144 27.64 -1.95 0.59
N HIS A 145 26.54 -1.27 0.89
CA HIS A 145 26.19 -0.90 2.27
C HIS A 145 26.01 -2.12 3.19
N ALA A 146 25.41 -3.20 2.68
CA ALA A 146 25.30 -4.48 3.40
C ALA A 146 26.68 -5.06 3.74
N THR A 147 27.63 -4.97 2.82
CA THR A 147 29.02 -5.45 3.02
C THR A 147 29.77 -4.56 4.01
N ASP A 148 29.71 -3.24 3.84
CA ASP A 148 30.42 -2.26 4.67
C ASP A 148 29.93 -2.25 6.13
N THR A 149 28.68 -2.63 6.36
CA THR A 149 28.06 -2.67 7.70
C THR A 149 27.96 -4.06 8.32
N ASP A 150 28.45 -5.11 7.64
CA ASP A 150 28.30 -6.52 8.05
C ASP A 150 26.82 -6.90 8.33
N ARG A 151 25.92 -6.49 7.41
CA ARG A 151 24.46 -6.74 7.52
C ARG A 151 23.97 -7.54 6.32
N SER A 152 22.82 -8.22 6.48
CA SER A 152 22.20 -8.91 5.35
C SER A 152 21.64 -7.93 4.32
N VAL A 153 21.73 -8.29 3.04
CA VAL A 153 21.13 -7.54 1.92
C VAL A 153 19.64 -7.30 2.14
N GLU A 154 18.92 -8.31 2.63
CA GLU A 154 17.49 -8.21 2.96
C GLU A 154 17.21 -7.13 4.01
N THR A 155 18.05 -7.04 5.05
CA THR A 155 17.87 -6.04 6.11
C THR A 155 18.04 -4.63 5.56
N VAL A 156 19.07 -4.41 4.73
CA VAL A 156 19.30 -3.11 4.08
C VAL A 156 18.16 -2.79 3.10
N TRP A 157 17.74 -3.76 2.29
CA TRP A 157 16.64 -3.59 1.34
C TRP A 157 15.32 -3.21 2.03
N ARG A 158 15.00 -3.84 3.17
CA ARG A 158 13.80 -3.54 3.97
C ARG A 158 13.85 -2.13 4.53
N GLU A 159 15.00 -1.65 4.96
CA GLU A 159 15.16 -0.27 5.44
C GLU A 159 15.04 0.76 4.31
N VAL A 160 15.65 0.51 3.15
CA VAL A 160 15.47 1.36 1.96
C VAL A 160 14.01 1.39 1.52
N SER A 161 13.32 0.25 1.57
CA SER A 161 11.89 0.15 1.24
C SER A 161 11.00 0.89 2.25
N ALA A 162 11.35 0.83 3.54
CA ALA A 162 10.71 1.63 4.57
C ALA A 162 10.93 3.13 4.32
N TRP A 163 12.14 3.53 3.92
CA TRP A 163 12.44 4.92 3.58
C TRP A 163 11.63 5.43 2.38
N LYS A 164 11.54 4.64 1.30
CA LYS A 164 10.65 4.94 0.16
C LYS A 164 9.19 5.12 0.59
N THR A 165 8.75 4.30 1.55
CA THR A 165 7.39 4.38 2.10
C THR A 165 7.20 5.65 2.94
N THR A 166 8.20 6.04 3.74
CA THR A 166 8.21 7.31 4.47
C THR A 166 8.04 8.50 3.51
N ARG A 167 8.80 8.56 2.41
CA ARG A 167 8.65 9.64 1.40
C ARG A 167 7.27 9.71 0.78
N ARG A 168 6.68 8.56 0.44
CA ARG A 168 5.30 8.50 -0.07
C ARG A 168 4.29 9.01 0.97
N ARG A 169 4.51 8.71 2.25
CA ARG A 169 3.67 9.21 3.36
C ARG A 169 3.76 10.73 3.49
N ILE A 170 4.96 11.30 3.43
CA ILE A 170 5.19 12.76 3.44
C ILE A 170 4.35 13.41 2.33
N SER A 171 4.49 12.95 1.07
CA SER A 171 3.74 13.52 -0.05
C SER A 171 2.22 13.41 0.10
N LEU A 172 1.71 12.35 0.74
CA LEU A 172 0.27 12.21 1.00
C LEU A 172 -0.22 13.19 2.09
N LEU A 173 0.58 13.39 3.14
CA LEU A 173 0.26 14.32 4.23
C LEU A 173 0.32 15.78 3.76
N GLU A 174 1.35 16.15 2.99
CA GLU A 174 1.44 17.48 2.37
C GLU A 174 0.22 17.77 1.49
N ARG A 175 -0.18 16.80 0.65
CA ARG A 175 -1.41 16.93 -0.15
C ARG A 175 -2.64 17.05 0.72
N ALA A 176 -2.73 16.32 1.83
CA ALA A 176 -3.84 16.44 2.76
C ALA A 176 -3.96 17.86 3.33
N LEU A 177 -2.85 18.53 3.64
CA LEU A 177 -2.82 19.90 4.17
C LEU A 177 -3.05 21.01 3.11
N GLN A 178 -2.88 20.74 1.81
CA GLN A 178 -2.91 21.80 0.78
C GLN A 178 -4.30 22.43 0.51
N THR A 179 -5.43 21.82 0.90
CA THR A 179 -6.76 22.26 0.44
C THR A 179 -7.42 23.36 1.27
N ASP A 180 -6.90 23.73 2.44
CA ASP A 180 -7.45 24.90 3.17
C ASP A 180 -7.18 26.24 2.47
N THR A 181 -6.32 26.25 1.47
CA THR A 181 -6.02 27.46 0.68
C THR A 181 -6.95 27.67 -0.53
N ASP A 182 -7.57 26.62 -1.06
CA ASP A 182 -8.42 26.71 -2.27
C ASP A 182 -9.94 26.80 -1.96
N GLY A 183 -10.35 26.60 -0.72
CA GLY A 183 -11.76 26.63 -0.29
C GLY A 183 -12.44 28.00 -0.29
N THR A 184 -11.73 29.10 -0.54
CA THR A 184 -12.31 30.47 -0.60
C THR A 184 -12.60 30.95 -2.04
N ALA A 185 -12.13 30.24 -3.07
CA ALA A 185 -12.30 30.67 -4.47
C ALA A 185 -13.42 29.92 -5.20
N GLY A 186 -14.65 29.95 -4.67
CA GLY A 186 -15.78 29.26 -5.28
C GLY A 186 -17.16 29.89 -5.11
N GLN A 187 -17.30 30.99 -4.35
CA GLN A 187 -18.52 31.80 -4.41
C GLN A 187 -18.48 32.68 -5.66
N ARG A 188 -18.87 32.10 -6.80
CA ARG A 188 -19.27 32.87 -7.96
C ARG A 188 -20.79 32.83 -8.09
N THR A 189 -21.38 33.82 -7.43
CA THR A 189 -22.61 34.52 -7.79
C THR A 189 -23.16 34.16 -9.17
N VAL A 190 -24.34 33.55 -9.20
CA VAL A 190 -25.24 33.63 -10.34
C VAL A 190 -26.25 34.71 -10.02
N ALA A 191 -26.12 35.84 -10.72
CA ALA A 191 -27.16 36.85 -10.87
C ALA A 191 -27.92 36.56 -12.17
#